data_AF-A0A286U460-F1
#
_entry.id   AF-A0A286U460-F1
#
_cell.length_a   1.000
_cell.length_b   1.000
_cell.length_c   1.000
_cell.angle_alpha   90.00
_cell.angle_beta   90.00
_cell.angle_gamma   90.00
#
_symmetry.space_group_name_H-M   'P 1'
#
loop_
_entity.id
_entity.type
_entity.pdbx_description
1 polymer ?
#
loop_
_entity_poly.entity_id
_entity_poly.type
_entity_poly.pdbx_seq_one_letter_code
_entity_poly.pdbx_strand_id
1 'polypeptide(L)'
;MKETILFRVDGGKVWGISFGHIYRSLILASVLARKNKIIYIMKNYQDGVFFVKQQGYEVETIGVDDDSDNSLINFLEKYSPKQVVFDLRSIKYNMFFDYTRERHVQTVVFDILGNCTGVPDILINDSFVKEFTKYPHLTNRTKLCLGPKFFFTESLPEIIPIRDNVKEVMITMGGSDPAGLTLKILSSLTECLTAYNVHVVMGPAFTDEEQVSNLTVNFKNIKIYKNPDNFIELLSQQDVVITAAGRTLYECAGLGRPLIVVPTIEFEALRSIEYERLTGSFDIGLWDVSSPEKIMNAMRIYTENKNLRRSIFKTSRRLVDSHGLERILNLLN
;
A
#
# COMPACT_ATOMS: atom_id res chain seq x y z
N MET A 1 -8.21 -33.11 3.53
CA MET A 1 -7.11 -32.22 3.99
C MET A 1 -7.33 -30.85 3.36
N LYS A 2 -6.97 -29.75 4.04
CA LYS A 2 -6.99 -28.42 3.40
C LYS A 2 -5.93 -28.40 2.29
N GLU A 3 -6.27 -27.89 1.12
CA GLU A 3 -5.28 -27.67 0.05
C GLU A 3 -4.31 -26.56 0.44
N THR A 4 -3.07 -26.63 -0.04
CA THR A 4 -2.03 -25.65 0.25
C THR A 4 -2.02 -24.52 -0.77
N ILE A 5 -1.89 -23.29 -0.29
CA ILE A 5 -1.58 -22.09 -1.11
C ILE A 5 -0.26 -21.51 -0.60
N LEU A 6 0.69 -21.29 -1.51
CA LEU A 6 1.95 -20.63 -1.21
C LEU A 6 1.86 -19.13 -1.47
N PHE A 7 2.42 -18.34 -0.56
CA PHE A 7 2.52 -16.88 -0.69
C PHE A 7 4.00 -16.49 -0.81
N ARG A 8 4.46 -16.14 -2.00
CA ARG A 8 5.80 -15.58 -2.21
C ARG A 8 5.75 -14.07 -2.02
N VAL A 9 6.17 -13.61 -0.84
CA VAL A 9 6.08 -12.21 -0.41
C VAL A 9 7.35 -11.81 0.31
N ASP A 10 7.82 -10.58 0.11
CA ASP A 10 8.92 -10.00 0.87
C ASP A 10 8.47 -8.72 1.58
N GLY A 11 9.03 -8.50 2.76
CA GLY A 11 8.89 -7.28 3.55
C GLY A 11 9.89 -7.27 4.69
N GLY A 12 10.24 -6.10 5.19
CA GLY A 12 11.21 -5.93 6.27
C GLY A 12 11.77 -4.51 6.31
N LYS A 13 12.60 -4.21 7.31
CA LYS A 13 13.27 -2.90 7.47
C LYS A 13 14.51 -2.81 6.56
N VAL A 14 14.31 -2.98 5.25
CA VAL A 14 15.36 -2.97 4.24
C VAL A 14 15.06 -1.88 3.21
N TRP A 15 16.08 -1.13 2.80
CA TRP A 15 15.90 -0.06 1.82
C TRP A 15 15.28 -0.60 0.52
N GLY A 16 14.24 0.07 0.02
CA GLY A 16 13.51 -0.31 -1.19
C GLY A 16 12.46 -1.43 -1.02
N ILE A 17 12.37 -2.05 0.16
CA ILE A 17 11.37 -3.06 0.54
C ILE A 17 10.47 -2.45 1.63
N SER A 18 9.16 -2.65 1.52
CA SER A 18 8.19 -2.11 2.50
C SER A 18 7.28 -3.21 3.04
N PHE A 19 6.61 -2.92 4.16
CA PHE A 19 5.58 -3.79 4.73
C PHE A 19 4.28 -3.81 3.90
N GLY A 20 4.16 -2.98 2.86
CA GLY A 20 2.92 -2.87 2.07
C GLY A 20 2.48 -4.20 1.45
N HIS A 21 3.43 -5.01 0.96
CA HIS A 21 3.17 -6.33 0.35
C HIS A 21 2.73 -7.33 1.42
N ILE A 22 3.41 -7.34 2.58
CA ILE A 22 3.03 -8.15 3.74
C ILE A 22 1.58 -7.83 4.14
N TYR A 23 1.24 -6.57 4.40
CA TYR A 23 -0.12 -6.19 4.79
C TYR A 23 -1.17 -6.59 3.74
N ARG A 24 -0.90 -6.38 2.45
CA ARG A 24 -1.84 -6.77 1.37
C ARG A 24 -2.05 -8.28 1.34
N SER A 25 -0.96 -9.02 1.43
CA SER A 25 -0.99 -10.48 1.43
C SER A 25 -1.74 -11.05 2.65
N LEU A 26 -1.59 -10.45 3.84
CA LEU A 26 -2.23 -10.89 5.07
C LEU A 26 -3.75 -10.73 5.00
N ILE A 27 -4.25 -9.64 4.41
CA ILE A 27 -5.69 -9.44 4.19
C ILE A 27 -6.23 -10.59 3.32
N LEU A 28 -5.57 -10.89 2.20
CA LEU A 28 -6.00 -11.98 1.31
C LEU A 28 -5.88 -13.36 2.00
N ALA A 29 -4.76 -13.62 2.68
CA ALA A 29 -4.50 -14.86 3.40
C ALA A 29 -5.53 -15.10 4.50
N SER A 30 -5.97 -14.06 5.22
CA SER A 30 -6.96 -14.19 6.31
C SER A 30 -8.29 -14.76 5.83
N VAL A 31 -8.68 -14.46 4.60
CA VAL A 31 -9.90 -15.00 4.00
C VAL A 31 -9.67 -16.41 3.45
N LEU A 32 -8.56 -16.63 2.73
CA LEU A 32 -8.25 -17.92 2.12
C LEU A 32 -7.94 -19.02 3.15
N ALA A 33 -7.35 -18.68 4.30
CA ALA A 33 -7.01 -19.61 5.38
C ALA A 33 -8.22 -20.34 5.98
N ARG A 34 -9.44 -19.81 5.80
CA ARG A 34 -10.69 -20.46 6.20
C ARG A 34 -10.85 -21.83 5.55
N LYS A 35 -10.44 -21.97 4.29
CA LYS A 35 -10.55 -23.21 3.49
C LYS A 35 -9.22 -23.87 3.15
N ASN A 36 -8.11 -23.14 3.23
CA ASN A 36 -6.80 -23.58 2.74
C ASN A 36 -5.74 -23.54 3.85
N LYS A 37 -4.66 -24.32 3.67
CA LYS A 37 -3.41 -24.15 4.43
C LYS A 37 -2.60 -23.06 3.73
N ILE A 38 -2.19 -22.02 4.45
CA ILE A 38 -1.37 -20.93 3.92
C ILE A 38 0.06 -21.08 4.41
N ILE A 39 1.02 -21.03 3.49
CA ILE A 39 2.46 -21.04 3.81
C ILE A 39 3.11 -19.88 3.07
N TYR A 40 3.87 -19.06 3.79
CA TYR A 40 4.63 -17.97 3.21
C TYR A 40 6.04 -18.43 2.83
N ILE A 41 6.54 -17.92 1.70
CA ILE A 41 7.93 -18.03 1.27
C ILE A 41 8.50 -16.61 1.21
N MET A 42 9.47 -16.33 2.06
CA MET A 42 10.03 -15.00 2.24
C MET A 42 11.55 -15.04 2.15
N LYS A 43 12.18 -13.99 1.63
CA LYS A 43 13.60 -13.75 1.90
C LYS A 43 13.79 -13.57 3.41
N ASN A 44 14.94 -14.00 3.93
CA ASN A 44 15.22 -14.04 5.37
C ASN A 44 15.48 -12.64 6.00
N TYR A 45 14.57 -11.68 5.76
CA TYR A 45 14.50 -10.41 6.44
C TYR A 45 13.77 -10.60 7.77
N GLN A 46 14.53 -10.65 8.87
CA GLN A 46 14.05 -11.07 10.19
C GLN A 46 12.78 -10.32 10.63
N ASP A 47 12.72 -9.00 10.46
CA ASP A 47 11.55 -8.20 10.87
C ASP A 47 10.26 -8.63 10.16
N GLY A 48 10.31 -8.86 8.85
CA GLY A 48 9.13 -9.25 8.07
C GLY A 48 8.72 -10.69 8.34
N VAL A 49 9.69 -11.61 8.42
CA VAL A 49 9.44 -13.01 8.78
C VAL A 49 8.80 -13.11 10.16
N PHE A 50 9.35 -12.39 11.14
CA PHE A 50 8.81 -12.33 12.49
C PHE A 50 7.39 -11.79 12.51
N PHE A 51 7.13 -10.69 11.78
CA PHE A 51 5.80 -10.10 11.69
C PHE A 51 4.76 -11.08 11.14
N VAL A 52 5.06 -11.79 10.04
CA VAL A 52 4.13 -12.77 9.46
C VAL A 52 3.90 -13.97 10.40
N LYS A 53 4.95 -14.45 11.10
CA LYS A 53 4.82 -15.51 12.11
C LYS A 53 3.95 -15.08 13.29
N GLN A 54 4.03 -13.83 13.74
CA GLN A 54 3.17 -13.30 14.80
C GLN A 54 1.68 -13.29 14.41
N GLN A 55 1.37 -13.19 13.11
CA GLN A 55 0.01 -13.32 12.60
C GLN A 55 -0.48 -14.79 12.51
N GLY A 56 0.32 -15.76 12.95
CA GLY A 56 -0.04 -17.17 13.03
C GLY A 56 0.20 -17.99 11.76
N TYR A 57 0.95 -17.46 10.79
CA TYR A 57 1.24 -18.17 9.54
C TYR A 57 2.57 -18.93 9.57
N GLU A 58 2.61 -20.08 8.88
CA GLU A 58 3.85 -20.81 8.61
C GLU A 58 4.69 -20.02 7.60
N VAL A 59 5.99 -19.88 7.87
CA VAL A 59 6.93 -19.15 7.03
C VAL A 59 8.16 -20.00 6.75
N GLU A 60 8.41 -20.24 5.47
CA GLU A 60 9.65 -20.76 4.92
C GLU A 60 10.52 -19.61 4.43
N THR A 61 11.84 -19.77 4.58
CA THR A 61 12.79 -18.72 4.21
C THR A 61 13.74 -19.15 3.12
N ILE A 62 14.03 -18.22 2.20
CA ILE A 62 15.15 -18.31 1.25
C ILE A 62 16.24 -17.30 1.60
N GLY A 63 17.42 -17.48 1.03
CA GLY A 63 18.53 -16.52 1.17
C GLY A 63 18.12 -15.13 0.69
N VAL A 64 18.68 -14.08 1.29
CA VAL A 64 18.36 -12.68 0.90
C VAL A 64 18.76 -12.36 -0.54
N ASP A 65 19.78 -13.05 -1.05
CA ASP A 65 20.28 -12.93 -2.43
C ASP A 65 19.70 -14.01 -3.37
N ASP A 66 18.79 -14.84 -2.87
CA ASP A 66 18.18 -15.91 -3.66
C ASP A 66 16.96 -15.38 -4.42
N ASP A 67 17.13 -15.25 -5.73
CA ASP A 67 16.06 -14.98 -6.70
C ASP A 67 15.97 -16.10 -7.75
N SER A 68 16.36 -17.33 -7.37
CA SER A 68 16.36 -18.47 -8.29
C SER A 68 15.01 -19.16 -8.38
N ASP A 69 14.65 -19.60 -9.58
CA ASP A 69 13.48 -20.44 -9.82
C ASP A 69 13.57 -21.78 -9.06
N ASN A 70 14.76 -22.36 -8.96
CA ASN A 70 14.99 -23.68 -8.35
C ASN A 70 14.53 -23.73 -6.89
N SER A 71 14.80 -22.69 -6.11
CA SER A 71 14.34 -22.62 -4.72
C SER A 71 12.82 -22.65 -4.63
N LEU A 72 12.11 -21.93 -5.51
CA LEU A 72 10.65 -21.94 -5.54
C LEU A 72 10.09 -23.28 -6.03
N ILE A 73 10.74 -23.91 -7.02
CA ILE A 73 10.37 -25.25 -7.51
C ILE A 73 10.45 -26.28 -6.37
N ASN A 74 11.51 -26.24 -5.55
CA ASN A 74 11.65 -27.14 -4.40
C ASN A 74 10.48 -27.01 -3.41
N PHE A 75 9.98 -25.80 -3.17
CA PHE A 75 8.80 -25.61 -2.32
C PHE A 75 7.51 -26.12 -2.98
N LEU A 76 7.38 -26.01 -4.30
CA LEU A 76 6.26 -26.58 -5.03
C LEU A 76 6.24 -28.11 -4.87
N GLU A 77 7.38 -28.77 -5.04
CA GLU A 77 7.51 -30.22 -4.86
C GLU A 77 7.25 -30.65 -3.41
N LYS A 78 7.80 -29.91 -2.43
CA LYS A 78 7.61 -30.18 -1.00
C LYS A 78 6.14 -30.08 -0.56
N TYR A 79 5.41 -29.07 -1.05
CA TYR A 79 4.09 -28.73 -0.54
C TYR A 79 2.92 -29.09 -1.46
N SER A 80 3.20 -29.44 -2.72
CA SER A 80 2.20 -29.74 -3.75
C SER A 80 1.00 -28.77 -3.71
N PRO A 81 1.24 -27.44 -3.79
CA PRO A 81 0.17 -26.47 -3.65
C PRO A 81 -0.74 -26.46 -4.87
N LYS A 82 -2.01 -26.10 -4.67
CA LYS A 82 -2.91 -25.83 -5.81
C LYS A 82 -2.64 -24.48 -6.46
N GLN A 83 -2.05 -23.55 -5.70
CA GLN A 83 -1.90 -22.16 -6.09
C GLN A 83 -0.70 -21.49 -5.44
N VAL A 84 -0.07 -20.56 -6.16
CA VAL A 84 1.03 -19.72 -5.69
C VAL A 84 0.68 -18.25 -5.95
N VAL A 85 0.67 -17.44 -4.89
CA VAL A 85 0.41 -16.00 -4.91
C VAL A 85 1.73 -15.25 -4.75
N PHE A 86 2.03 -14.34 -5.67
CA PHE A 86 3.22 -13.49 -5.64
C PHE A 86 2.83 -12.06 -5.30
N ASP A 87 3.55 -11.44 -4.36
CA ASP A 87 3.49 -10.01 -4.08
C ASP A 87 4.91 -9.47 -3.83
N LEU A 88 5.59 -9.13 -4.92
CA LEU A 88 6.98 -8.69 -4.94
C LEU A 88 7.14 -7.44 -5.80
N ARG A 89 8.23 -6.71 -5.58
CA ARG A 89 8.54 -5.49 -6.35
C ARG A 89 8.93 -5.79 -7.79
N SER A 90 9.55 -6.94 -8.01
CA SER A 90 9.93 -7.45 -9.32
C SER A 90 9.81 -8.97 -9.31
N ILE A 91 9.25 -9.53 -10.38
CA ILE A 91 8.94 -10.95 -10.47
C ILE A 91 9.58 -11.47 -11.77
N LYS A 92 10.66 -12.23 -11.60
CA LYS A 92 11.54 -12.68 -12.69
C LYS A 92 11.65 -14.21 -12.82
N TYR A 93 10.73 -14.94 -12.18
CA TYR A 93 10.75 -16.41 -12.09
C TYR A 93 10.15 -17.08 -13.33
N ASN A 94 10.76 -16.85 -14.51
CA ASN A 94 10.20 -17.31 -15.78
C ASN A 94 10.11 -18.85 -15.88
N MET A 95 11.14 -19.57 -15.42
CA MET A 95 11.15 -21.03 -15.46
C MET A 95 10.11 -21.62 -14.50
N PHE A 96 9.88 -20.96 -13.35
CA PHE A 96 8.86 -21.35 -12.39
C PHE A 96 7.44 -21.26 -12.97
N PHE A 97 7.13 -20.21 -13.74
CA PHE A 97 5.83 -20.08 -14.40
C PHE A 97 5.61 -21.18 -15.45
N ASP A 98 6.65 -21.62 -16.14
CA ASP A 98 6.55 -22.76 -17.06
C ASP A 98 6.38 -24.09 -16.30
N TYR A 99 7.12 -24.28 -15.21
CA TYR A 99 7.07 -25.48 -14.37
C TYR A 99 5.71 -25.67 -13.67
N THR A 100 5.12 -24.59 -13.14
CA THR A 100 3.78 -24.58 -12.52
C THR A 100 2.69 -24.95 -13.52
N ARG A 101 2.81 -24.49 -14.77
CA ARG A 101 1.86 -24.78 -15.86
C ARG A 101 1.75 -26.26 -16.14
N GLU A 102 2.88 -26.97 -16.27
CA GLU A 102 2.90 -28.42 -16.52
C GLU A 102 2.22 -29.23 -15.40
N ARG A 103 2.20 -28.66 -14.18
CA ARG A 103 1.64 -29.29 -12.97
C ARG A 103 0.27 -28.76 -12.58
N HIS A 104 -0.34 -27.91 -13.41
CA HIS A 104 -1.65 -27.32 -13.18
C HIS A 104 -1.74 -26.56 -11.84
N VAL A 105 -0.65 -25.92 -11.42
CA VAL A 105 -0.61 -25.06 -10.24
C VAL A 105 -0.91 -23.63 -10.67
N GLN A 106 -2.00 -23.04 -10.18
CA GLN A 106 -2.40 -21.70 -10.57
C GLN A 106 -1.46 -20.63 -9.99
N THR A 107 -1.03 -19.69 -10.83
CA THR A 107 -0.16 -18.58 -10.43
C THR A 107 -0.92 -17.26 -10.46
N VAL A 108 -0.81 -16.51 -9.36
CA VAL A 108 -1.46 -15.21 -9.18
C VAL A 108 -0.42 -14.18 -8.81
N VAL A 109 -0.31 -13.12 -9.59
CA VAL A 109 0.74 -12.11 -9.44
C VAL A 109 0.13 -10.76 -9.12
N PHE A 110 0.52 -10.16 -7.99
CA PHE A 110 0.38 -8.73 -7.74
C PHE A 110 1.61 -7.99 -8.27
N ASP A 111 1.41 -7.14 -9.27
CA ASP A 111 2.48 -6.33 -9.86
C ASP A 111 2.00 -4.89 -10.01
N ILE A 112 2.39 -4.03 -9.07
CA ILE A 112 1.90 -2.64 -8.99
C ILE A 112 2.73 -1.65 -9.83
N LEU A 113 3.87 -2.08 -10.38
CA LEU A 113 4.80 -1.24 -11.14
C LEU A 113 4.98 -1.68 -12.60
N GLY A 114 4.43 -2.83 -13.00
CA GLY A 114 4.61 -3.36 -14.35
C GLY A 114 5.93 -4.12 -14.54
N ASN A 115 6.47 -4.67 -13.45
CA ASN A 115 7.78 -5.32 -13.40
C ASN A 115 7.73 -6.87 -13.42
N CYS A 116 6.56 -7.46 -13.68
CA CYS A 116 6.46 -8.89 -13.97
C CYS A 116 7.02 -9.16 -15.37
N THR A 117 7.99 -10.08 -15.46
CA THR A 117 8.54 -10.54 -16.76
C THR A 117 8.02 -11.92 -17.18
N GLY A 118 7.37 -12.64 -16.24
CA GLY A 118 6.83 -13.97 -16.46
C GLY A 118 5.41 -13.97 -17.04
N VAL A 119 4.84 -15.15 -17.22
CA VAL A 119 3.49 -15.35 -17.79
C VAL A 119 2.61 -16.09 -16.77
N PRO A 120 2.06 -15.39 -15.76
CA PRO A 120 1.18 -15.99 -14.76
C PRO A 120 -0.21 -16.29 -15.34
N ASP A 121 -0.99 -17.10 -14.64
CA ASP A 121 -2.40 -17.37 -14.99
C ASP A 121 -3.28 -16.14 -14.72
N ILE A 122 -3.04 -15.45 -13.60
CA ILE A 122 -3.75 -14.22 -13.22
C ILE A 122 -2.72 -13.15 -12.86
N LEU A 123 -2.84 -11.97 -13.49
CA LEU A 123 -2.07 -10.80 -13.10
C LEU A 123 -3.02 -9.71 -12.60
N ILE A 124 -2.76 -9.22 -11.39
CA ILE A 124 -3.49 -8.15 -10.73
C ILE A 124 -2.57 -6.94 -10.60
N ASN A 125 -3.01 -5.81 -11.14
CA ASN A 125 -2.33 -4.53 -11.01
C ASN A 125 -3.37 -3.46 -10.69
N ASP A 126 -3.34 -2.97 -9.45
CA ASP A 126 -4.28 -1.98 -8.92
C ASP A 126 -3.90 -0.52 -9.26
N SER A 127 -2.84 -0.31 -10.04
CA SER A 127 -2.39 1.02 -10.43
C SER A 127 -3.39 1.73 -11.33
N PHE A 128 -3.61 3.03 -11.04
CA PHE A 128 -4.27 3.95 -11.98
C PHE A 128 -3.27 4.64 -12.92
N VAL A 129 -1.96 4.49 -12.70
CA VAL A 129 -0.90 4.99 -13.58
C VAL A 129 -0.79 4.05 -14.77
N LYS A 130 -1.11 4.53 -15.97
CA LYS A 130 -1.23 3.71 -17.18
C LYS A 130 0.07 3.02 -17.55
N GLU A 131 1.20 3.70 -17.36
CA GLU A 131 2.55 3.21 -17.64
C GLU A 131 2.84 1.92 -16.88
N PHE A 132 2.39 1.82 -15.63
CA PHE A 132 2.61 0.63 -14.79
C PHE A 132 1.72 -0.54 -15.21
N THR A 133 0.66 -0.31 -16.00
CA THR A 133 -0.32 -1.34 -16.38
C THR A 133 -0.10 -1.91 -17.79
N LYS A 134 1.06 -1.63 -18.41
CA LYS A 134 1.39 -2.10 -19.76
C LYS A 134 2.16 -3.40 -19.70
N TYR A 135 1.61 -4.43 -20.33
CA TYR A 135 2.18 -5.79 -20.36
C TYR A 135 2.28 -6.36 -21.79
N PRO A 136 3.17 -5.83 -22.64
CA PRO A 136 3.22 -6.21 -24.05
C PRO A 136 3.67 -7.66 -24.30
N HIS A 137 4.35 -8.27 -23.33
CA HIS A 137 4.85 -9.65 -23.42
C HIS A 137 3.79 -10.71 -23.04
N LEU A 138 2.70 -10.30 -22.38
CA LEU A 138 1.67 -11.24 -21.95
C LEU A 138 0.80 -11.69 -23.12
N THR A 139 0.35 -12.94 -23.05
CA THR A 139 -0.50 -13.55 -24.07
C THR A 139 -1.96 -13.61 -23.58
N ASN A 140 -2.89 -14.01 -24.45
CA ASN A 140 -4.31 -14.22 -24.10
C ASN A 140 -4.55 -15.29 -23.01
N ARG A 141 -3.49 -15.98 -22.57
CA ARG A 141 -3.53 -16.95 -21.48
C ARG A 141 -3.58 -16.30 -20.10
N THR A 142 -2.98 -15.12 -19.95
CA THR A 142 -2.97 -14.42 -18.67
C THR A 142 -4.26 -13.61 -18.51
N LYS A 143 -5.00 -13.87 -17.44
CA LYS A 143 -6.14 -13.05 -17.06
C LYS A 143 -5.67 -11.74 -16.44
N LEU A 144 -5.75 -10.66 -17.20
CA LEU A 144 -5.39 -9.31 -16.77
C LEU A 144 -6.49 -8.64 -15.94
N CYS A 145 -6.16 -8.34 -14.68
CA CYS A 145 -7.01 -7.67 -13.71
C CYS A 145 -6.42 -6.29 -13.38
N LEU A 146 -6.71 -5.32 -14.24
CA LEU A 146 -6.07 -3.99 -14.21
C LEU A 146 -6.97 -2.89 -13.62
N GLY A 147 -6.31 -1.95 -12.96
CA GLY A 147 -6.88 -0.70 -12.49
C GLY A 147 -7.30 -0.71 -11.02
N PRO A 148 -7.59 0.48 -10.47
CA PRO A 148 -7.84 0.71 -9.04
C PRO A 148 -9.09 0.02 -8.49
N LYS A 149 -9.97 -0.51 -9.35
CA LYS A 149 -11.08 -1.40 -8.95
C LYS A 149 -10.61 -2.72 -8.33
N PHE A 150 -9.35 -3.10 -8.51
CA PHE A 150 -8.74 -4.26 -7.86
C PHE A 150 -7.94 -3.91 -6.61
N PHE A 151 -7.84 -2.62 -6.25
CA PHE A 151 -7.27 -2.23 -4.97
C PHE A 151 -8.15 -2.75 -3.82
N PHE A 152 -7.51 -3.24 -2.76
CA PHE A 152 -8.19 -3.60 -1.53
C PHE A 152 -7.34 -3.28 -0.30
N THR A 153 -8.06 -3.05 0.78
CA THR A 153 -7.52 -2.90 2.14
C THR A 153 -8.43 -3.69 3.09
N GLU A 154 -8.26 -3.51 4.39
CA GLU A 154 -9.18 -4.03 5.40
C GLU A 154 -10.60 -3.48 5.18
N SER A 155 -11.58 -4.03 5.91
CA SER A 155 -12.96 -3.57 5.80
C SER A 155 -13.01 -2.06 6.02
N LEU A 156 -13.55 -1.32 5.04
CA LEU A 156 -13.73 0.11 5.23
C LEU A 156 -14.80 0.35 6.30
N PRO A 157 -14.56 1.30 7.21
CA PRO A 157 -15.58 1.76 8.15
C PRO A 157 -16.70 2.49 7.42
N GLU A 158 -17.70 2.93 8.17
CA GLU A 158 -18.74 3.81 7.65
C GLU A 158 -18.13 5.05 7.00
N ILE A 159 -18.60 5.38 5.80
CA ILE A 159 -18.07 6.51 5.05
C ILE A 159 -18.54 7.82 5.69
N ILE A 160 -17.61 8.52 6.33
CA ILE A 160 -17.88 9.81 6.96
C ILE A 160 -18.05 10.89 5.88
N PRO A 161 -19.13 11.67 5.85
CA PRO A 161 -19.28 12.76 4.87
C PRO A 161 -18.25 13.89 5.04
N ILE A 162 -18.01 14.67 3.98
CA ILE A 162 -17.16 15.87 4.05
C ILE A 162 -17.78 16.91 4.99
N ARG A 163 -17.06 17.23 6.07
CA ARG A 163 -17.44 18.23 7.08
C ARG A 163 -17.37 19.65 6.53
N ASP A 164 -18.11 20.57 7.14
CA ASP A 164 -18.09 22.00 6.77
C ASP A 164 -16.70 22.60 6.93
N ASN A 165 -16.09 22.42 8.10
CA ASN A 165 -14.78 22.96 8.43
C ASN A 165 -13.74 21.84 8.44
N VAL A 166 -12.52 22.15 8.00
CA VAL A 166 -11.35 21.28 8.19
C VAL A 166 -10.89 21.43 9.63
N LYS A 167 -10.92 20.34 10.39
CA LYS A 167 -10.44 20.30 11.78
C LYS A 167 -9.47 19.14 12.02
N GLU A 168 -9.74 17.98 11.44
CA GLU A 168 -8.92 16.77 11.64
C GLU A 168 -7.96 16.60 10.46
N VAL A 169 -6.66 16.66 10.73
CA VAL A 169 -5.60 16.53 9.72
C VAL A 169 -4.68 15.39 10.12
N MET A 170 -4.41 14.47 9.20
CA MET A 170 -3.42 13.41 9.43
C MET A 170 -2.14 13.65 8.64
N ILE A 171 -1.00 13.36 9.26
CA ILE A 171 0.31 13.25 8.61
C ILE A 171 0.76 11.79 8.74
N THR A 172 0.98 11.12 7.62
CA THR A 172 1.52 9.76 7.62
C THR A 172 2.31 9.48 6.34
N MET A 173 3.57 9.04 6.48
CA MET A 173 4.45 8.77 5.33
C MET A 173 4.58 7.26 5.04
N GLY A 174 3.61 6.48 5.51
CA GLY A 174 3.58 5.03 5.33
C GLY A 174 4.45 4.27 6.33
N GLY A 175 4.94 3.10 5.91
CA GLY A 175 5.47 2.08 6.82
C GLY A 175 6.80 2.40 7.52
N SER A 176 7.70 3.13 6.85
CA SER A 176 9.08 3.35 7.33
C SER A 176 9.57 4.79 7.22
N ASP A 177 9.03 5.62 6.32
CA ASP A 177 9.48 7.01 6.08
C ASP A 177 11.01 7.20 6.01
N PRO A 178 11.72 6.48 5.13
CA PRO A 178 13.18 6.54 5.07
C PRO A 178 13.72 7.92 4.63
N ALA A 179 12.86 8.77 4.04
CA ALA A 179 13.21 10.12 3.61
C ALA A 179 13.06 11.17 4.73
N GLY A 180 12.59 10.76 5.92
CA GLY A 180 12.38 11.62 7.08
C GLY A 180 11.34 12.72 6.83
N LEU A 181 10.35 12.46 5.98
CA LEU A 181 9.38 13.47 5.56
C LEU A 181 8.43 13.86 6.70
N THR A 182 8.09 12.93 7.59
CA THR A 182 7.31 13.22 8.80
C THR A 182 7.99 14.31 9.63
N LEU A 183 9.30 14.18 9.88
CA LEU A 183 10.07 15.19 10.62
C LEU A 183 10.16 16.52 9.86
N LYS A 184 10.43 16.48 8.55
CA LYS A 184 10.51 17.68 7.71
C LYS A 184 9.20 18.46 7.65
N ILE A 185 8.07 17.76 7.55
CA ILE A 185 6.73 18.35 7.55
C ILE A 185 6.46 18.98 8.91
N LEU A 186 6.69 18.23 10.01
CA LEU A 186 6.46 18.76 11.36
C LEU A 186 7.34 19.97 11.66
N SER A 187 8.65 19.90 11.38
CA SER A 187 9.56 21.01 11.66
C SER A 187 9.24 22.28 10.86
N SER A 188 8.67 22.13 9.66
CA SER A 188 8.36 23.26 8.80
C SER A 188 6.96 23.86 9.02
N LEU A 189 6.03 23.09 9.59
CA LEU A 189 4.60 23.45 9.58
C LEU A 189 3.92 23.43 10.96
N THR A 190 4.61 23.07 12.04
CA THR A 190 4.03 22.97 13.39
C THR A 190 3.26 24.22 13.81
N GLU A 191 3.79 25.42 13.56
CA GLU A 191 3.09 26.67 13.89
C GLU A 191 1.80 26.87 13.09
N CYS A 192 1.85 26.57 11.78
CA CYS A 192 0.70 26.69 10.89
C CYS A 192 -0.38 25.64 11.16
N LEU A 193 0.01 24.51 11.77
CA LEU A 193 -0.89 23.41 12.07
C LEU A 193 -1.62 23.57 13.41
N THR A 194 -1.32 24.61 14.20
CA THR A 194 -1.99 24.91 15.48
C THR A 194 -3.50 25.10 15.37
N ALA A 195 -4.00 25.46 14.19
CA ALA A 195 -5.43 25.63 13.90
C ALA A 195 -6.20 24.29 13.75
N TYR A 196 -5.51 23.15 13.69
CA TYR A 196 -6.09 21.84 13.43
C TYR A 196 -5.75 20.84 14.54
N ASN A 197 -6.58 19.80 14.69
CA ASN A 197 -6.22 18.60 15.42
C ASN A 197 -5.37 17.72 14.49
N VAL A 198 -4.09 17.57 14.79
CA VAL A 198 -3.13 16.86 13.94
C VAL A 198 -2.90 15.46 14.48
N HIS A 199 -3.05 14.46 13.63
CA HIS A 199 -2.77 13.06 13.93
C HIS A 199 -1.53 12.63 13.15
N VAL A 200 -0.43 12.37 13.85
CA VAL A 200 0.81 11.87 13.24
C VAL A 200 0.83 10.36 13.39
N VAL A 201 0.79 9.63 12.27
CA VAL A 201 0.84 8.16 12.28
C VAL A 201 2.16 7.68 11.73
N MET A 202 2.92 7.00 12.60
CA MET A 202 4.22 6.39 12.29
C MET A 202 4.02 4.89 12.03
N GLY A 203 4.58 4.40 10.92
CA GLY A 203 4.50 2.99 10.55
C GLY A 203 5.40 2.08 11.40
N PRO A 204 5.28 0.74 11.23
CA PRO A 204 5.96 -0.25 12.06
C PRO A 204 7.49 -0.26 11.92
N ALA A 205 8.01 0.37 10.87
CA ALA A 205 9.44 0.44 10.56
C ALA A 205 10.02 1.84 10.71
N PHE A 206 9.27 2.79 11.29
CA PHE A 206 9.76 4.13 11.60
C PHE A 206 10.81 4.09 12.73
N THR A 207 11.87 4.91 12.63
CA THR A 207 13.01 4.86 13.57
C THR A 207 13.20 6.12 14.41
N ASP A 208 12.64 7.27 14.00
CA ASP A 208 12.93 8.58 14.62
C ASP A 208 11.84 9.05 15.60
N GLU A 209 11.25 8.13 16.36
CA GLU A 209 10.07 8.42 17.21
C GLU A 209 10.35 9.47 18.29
N GLU A 210 11.57 9.46 18.85
CA GLU A 210 12.01 10.41 19.87
C GLU A 210 12.07 11.84 19.29
N GLN A 211 12.56 11.99 18.07
CA GLN A 211 12.63 13.30 17.40
C GLN A 211 11.21 13.85 17.13
N VAL A 212 10.28 13.01 16.68
CA VAL A 212 8.87 13.40 16.51
C VAL A 212 8.27 13.84 17.84
N SER A 213 8.52 13.09 18.92
CA SER A 213 8.02 13.41 20.25
C SER A 213 8.56 14.74 20.76
N ASN A 214 9.86 14.99 20.58
CA ASN A 214 10.51 16.24 21.00
C ASN A 214 10.02 17.45 20.20
N LEU A 215 9.80 17.32 18.89
CA LEU A 215 9.28 18.41 18.05
C LEU A 215 7.83 18.79 18.40
N THR A 216 7.07 17.85 18.97
CA THR A 216 5.63 18.02 19.19
C THR A 216 5.25 18.21 20.66
N VAL A 217 6.20 18.10 21.60
CA VAL A 217 5.96 18.14 23.06
C VAL A 217 5.19 19.37 23.53
N ASN A 218 5.36 20.51 22.87
CA ASN A 218 4.71 21.77 23.24
C ASN A 218 3.35 22.00 22.52
N PHE A 219 2.92 21.06 21.66
CA PHE A 219 1.74 21.20 20.82
C PHE A 219 0.61 20.26 21.26
N LYS A 220 -0.33 20.77 22.06
CA LYS A 220 -1.45 19.99 22.62
C LYS A 220 -2.44 19.47 21.57
N ASN A 221 -2.46 20.07 20.38
CA ASN A 221 -3.32 19.69 19.27
C ASN A 221 -2.75 18.54 18.42
N ILE A 222 -1.51 18.09 18.69
CA ILE A 222 -0.86 17.00 17.97
C ILE A 222 -0.96 15.70 18.78
N LYS A 223 -1.46 14.64 18.13
CA LYS A 223 -1.53 13.28 18.67
C LYS A 223 -0.65 12.35 17.85
N ILE A 224 0.17 11.54 18.52
CA ILE A 224 1.07 10.57 17.89
C ILE A 224 0.47 9.17 18.02
N TYR A 225 0.43 8.44 16.90
CA TYR A 225 0.03 7.03 16.84
C TYR A 225 1.17 6.21 16.25
N LYS A 226 1.47 5.08 16.88
CA LYS A 226 2.53 4.15 16.46
C LYS A 226 1.87 2.86 16.00
N ASN A 227 1.97 2.57 14.70
CA ASN A 227 1.42 1.38 14.06
C ASN A 227 0.03 0.97 14.61
N PRO A 228 -0.99 1.85 14.55
CA PRO A 228 -2.28 1.58 15.17
C PRO A 228 -3.00 0.44 14.45
N ASP A 229 -3.57 -0.49 15.21
CA ASP A 229 -4.35 -1.61 14.65
C ASP A 229 -5.61 -1.14 13.92
N ASN A 230 -6.17 0.01 14.30
CA ASN A 230 -7.37 0.59 13.69
C ASN A 230 -7.05 1.72 12.68
N PHE A 231 -5.95 1.59 11.93
CA PHE A 231 -5.47 2.64 11.03
C PHE A 231 -6.53 3.15 10.05
N ILE A 232 -7.29 2.26 9.39
CA ILE A 232 -8.33 2.65 8.41
C ILE A 232 -9.48 3.41 9.08
N GLU A 233 -9.85 3.02 10.31
CA GLU A 233 -10.84 3.76 11.11
C GLU A 233 -10.35 5.17 11.42
N LEU A 234 -9.11 5.30 11.92
CA LEU A 234 -8.49 6.59 12.20
C LEU A 234 -8.41 7.45 10.94
N LEU A 235 -8.05 6.86 9.80
CA LEU A 235 -7.95 7.52 8.50
C LEU A 235 -9.31 8.06 8.01
N SER A 236 -10.40 7.32 8.27
CA SER A 236 -11.76 7.73 7.87
C SER A 236 -12.23 9.00 8.57
N GLN A 237 -11.74 9.24 9.79
CA GLN A 237 -12.13 10.37 10.63
C GLN A 237 -11.49 11.69 10.20
N GLN A 238 -10.54 11.67 9.26
CA GLN A 238 -9.78 12.85 8.84
C GLN A 238 -10.55 13.69 7.82
N ASP A 239 -10.30 15.01 7.83
CA ASP A 239 -10.79 15.94 6.82
C ASP A 239 -9.79 16.10 5.67
N VAL A 240 -8.50 16.07 5.97
CA VAL A 240 -7.38 16.14 5.02
C VAL A 240 -6.26 15.20 5.49
N VAL A 241 -5.60 14.53 4.56
CA VAL A 241 -4.45 13.66 4.85
C VAL A 241 -3.24 14.11 4.04
N ILE A 242 -2.11 14.31 4.72
CA ILE A 242 -0.79 14.55 4.14
C ILE A 242 -0.06 13.21 4.12
N THR A 243 0.21 12.67 2.93
CA THR A 243 0.75 11.31 2.78
C THR A 243 1.72 11.18 1.62
N ALA A 244 2.60 10.18 1.69
CA ALA A 244 3.31 9.68 0.52
C ALA A 244 2.33 9.04 -0.49
N ALA A 245 2.78 8.80 -1.72
CA ALA A 245 1.96 8.17 -2.76
C ALA A 245 1.97 6.63 -2.69
N GLY A 246 1.90 6.07 -1.47
CA GLY A 246 1.89 4.63 -1.21
C GLY A 246 0.47 4.01 -1.22
N ARG A 247 0.27 2.91 -0.49
CA ARG A 247 -1.05 2.28 -0.33
C ARG A 247 -2.07 3.22 0.33
N THR A 248 -1.64 4.05 1.28
CA THR A 248 -2.50 5.02 1.97
C THR A 248 -3.19 6.01 1.04
N LEU A 249 -2.60 6.31 -0.11
CA LEU A 249 -3.25 7.10 -1.16
C LEU A 249 -4.54 6.42 -1.66
N TYR A 250 -4.48 5.11 -1.92
CA TYR A 250 -5.64 4.34 -2.37
C TYR A 250 -6.67 4.11 -1.26
N GLU A 251 -6.21 3.95 -0.01
CA GLU A 251 -7.09 3.85 1.17
C GLU A 251 -7.88 5.15 1.36
N CYS A 252 -7.20 6.30 1.26
CA CYS A 252 -7.84 7.61 1.21
C CYS A 252 -8.78 7.75 0.02
N ALA A 253 -8.41 7.19 -1.14
CA ALA A 253 -9.28 7.23 -2.31
C ALA A 253 -10.61 6.49 -2.05
N GLY A 254 -10.57 5.30 -1.47
CA GLY A 254 -11.77 4.53 -1.08
C GLY A 254 -12.63 5.22 -0.01
N LEU A 255 -11.99 5.93 0.92
CA LEU A 255 -12.64 6.74 1.95
C LEU A 255 -13.10 8.13 1.46
N GLY A 256 -12.70 8.53 0.24
CA GLY A 256 -12.94 9.86 -0.31
C GLY A 256 -12.27 10.99 0.47
N ARG A 257 -11.11 10.76 1.10
CA ARG A 257 -10.36 11.79 1.82
C ARG A 257 -9.55 12.66 0.84
N PRO A 258 -9.65 14.00 0.92
CA PRO A 258 -8.72 14.91 0.25
C PRO A 258 -7.26 14.65 0.68
N LEU A 259 -6.36 14.63 -0.30
CA LEU A 259 -4.94 14.37 -0.07
C LEU A 259 -4.06 15.56 -0.43
N ILE A 260 -3.02 15.77 0.37
CA ILE A 260 -1.81 16.48 -0.02
C ILE A 260 -0.72 15.41 -0.14
N VAL A 261 -0.31 15.11 -1.36
CA VAL A 261 0.57 13.98 -1.66
C VAL A 261 2.01 14.47 -1.76
N VAL A 262 2.88 13.87 -0.95
CA VAL A 262 4.31 14.18 -0.79
C VAL A 262 5.10 12.95 -1.26
N PRO A 263 5.28 12.73 -2.57
CA PRO A 263 5.97 11.54 -3.08
C PRO A 263 7.41 11.48 -2.56
N THR A 264 7.87 10.26 -2.23
CA THR A 264 9.21 10.05 -1.67
C THR A 264 10.26 9.71 -2.73
N ILE A 265 9.81 9.16 -3.86
CA ILE A 265 10.63 8.59 -4.94
C ILE A 265 9.92 8.74 -6.29
N GLU A 266 10.65 8.57 -7.40
CA GLU A 266 10.18 8.92 -8.76
C GLU A 266 8.87 8.24 -9.16
N PHE A 267 8.70 6.93 -8.94
CA PHE A 267 7.46 6.25 -9.33
C PHE A 267 6.27 6.69 -8.46
N GLU A 268 6.51 7.16 -7.24
CA GLU A 268 5.48 7.77 -6.40
C GLU A 268 5.09 9.15 -6.94
N ALA A 269 6.04 9.91 -7.49
CA ALA A 269 5.75 11.19 -8.13
C ALA A 269 4.84 11.01 -9.35
N LEU A 270 5.10 10.02 -10.21
CA LEU A 270 4.19 9.66 -11.31
C LEU A 270 2.77 9.34 -10.83
N ARG A 271 2.67 8.61 -9.71
CA ARG A 271 1.38 8.28 -9.09
C ARG A 271 0.69 9.50 -8.51
N SER A 272 1.46 10.39 -7.88
CA SER A 272 0.96 11.63 -7.28
C SER A 272 0.34 12.55 -8.34
N ILE A 273 1.08 12.81 -9.43
CA ILE A 273 0.64 13.62 -10.57
C ILE A 273 -0.65 13.05 -11.19
N GLU A 274 -0.69 11.74 -11.42
CA GLU A 274 -1.89 11.12 -12.01
C GLU A 274 -3.09 11.17 -11.04
N TYR A 275 -2.87 11.06 -9.73
CA TYR A 275 -3.93 11.17 -8.75
C TYR A 275 -4.50 12.59 -8.65
N GLU A 276 -3.65 13.62 -8.69
CA GLU A 276 -4.08 15.02 -8.82
C GLU A 276 -4.94 15.21 -10.06
N ARG A 277 -4.46 14.75 -11.23
CA ARG A 277 -5.17 14.85 -12.50
C ARG A 277 -6.56 14.18 -12.46
N LEU A 278 -6.68 13.05 -11.77
CA LEU A 278 -7.93 12.27 -11.69
C LEU A 278 -8.91 12.80 -10.66
N THR A 279 -8.43 13.40 -9.56
CA THR A 279 -9.27 13.69 -8.39
C THR A 279 -9.38 15.17 -8.03
N GLY A 280 -8.37 15.97 -8.36
CA GLY A 280 -8.19 17.33 -7.86
C GLY A 280 -7.51 17.40 -6.48
N SER A 281 -6.99 16.28 -5.97
CA SER A 281 -6.10 16.30 -4.81
C SER A 281 -4.77 16.97 -5.16
N PHE A 282 -4.00 17.47 -4.19
CA PHE A 282 -2.77 18.19 -4.49
C PHE A 282 -1.55 17.28 -4.52
N ASP A 283 -0.78 17.34 -5.61
CA ASP A 283 0.60 16.88 -5.65
C ASP A 283 1.54 18.04 -5.27
N ILE A 284 2.49 17.80 -4.37
CA ILE A 284 3.52 18.81 -4.05
C ILE A 284 4.85 18.56 -4.78
N GLY A 285 4.98 17.40 -5.43
CA GLY A 285 6.22 16.90 -6.00
C GLY A 285 7.18 16.29 -4.97
N LEU A 286 8.34 15.83 -5.43
CA LEU A 286 9.41 15.37 -4.54
C LEU A 286 9.82 16.52 -3.61
N TRP A 287 10.15 16.17 -2.36
CA TRP A 287 10.46 17.17 -1.34
C TRP A 287 11.63 18.08 -1.75
N ASP A 288 11.38 19.38 -1.69
CA ASP A 288 12.30 20.47 -1.99
C ASP A 288 12.08 21.67 -1.05
N VAL A 289 12.79 22.77 -1.27
CA VAL A 289 12.68 24.00 -0.46
C VAL A 289 11.31 24.68 -0.53
N SER A 290 10.54 24.42 -1.59
CA SER A 290 9.19 24.99 -1.79
C SER A 290 8.08 24.15 -1.18
N SER A 291 8.39 22.92 -0.77
CA SER A 291 7.41 21.94 -0.30
C SER A 291 6.58 22.41 0.90
N PRO A 292 7.15 23.06 1.94
CA PRO A 292 6.35 23.62 3.03
C PRO A 292 5.29 24.62 2.52
N GLU A 293 5.67 25.54 1.63
CA GLU A 293 4.74 26.54 1.09
C GLU A 293 3.62 25.91 0.26
N LYS A 294 3.95 24.91 -0.57
CA LYS A 294 2.95 24.15 -1.34
C LYS A 294 1.94 23.45 -0.43
N ILE A 295 2.40 22.82 0.66
CA ILE A 295 1.53 22.16 1.63
C ILE A 295 0.62 23.20 2.33
N MET A 296 1.17 24.35 2.76
CA MET A 296 0.37 25.41 3.38
C MET A 296 -0.71 25.95 2.44
N ASN A 297 -0.36 26.19 1.17
CA ASN A 297 -1.31 26.68 0.19
C ASN A 297 -2.42 25.66 -0.08
N ALA A 298 -2.07 24.38 -0.21
CA ALA A 298 -3.03 23.29 -0.34
C ALA A 298 -3.98 23.20 0.88
N MET A 299 -3.45 23.30 2.10
CA MET A 299 -4.22 23.35 3.33
C MET A 299 -5.21 24.52 3.35
N ARG A 300 -4.75 25.73 2.99
CA ARG A 300 -5.61 26.92 2.89
C ARG A 300 -6.75 26.72 1.91
N ILE A 301 -6.45 26.21 0.71
CA ILE A 301 -7.46 25.93 -0.31
C ILE A 301 -8.49 24.92 0.20
N TYR A 302 -8.07 23.84 0.88
CA TYR A 302 -9.01 22.87 1.44
C TYR A 302 -9.88 23.45 2.57
N THR A 303 -9.32 24.30 3.42
CA THR A 303 -10.06 25.01 4.47
C THR A 303 -11.13 25.93 3.87
N GLU A 304 -10.80 26.68 2.82
CA GLU A 304 -11.69 27.66 2.19
C GLU A 304 -12.70 27.03 1.21
N ASN A 305 -12.38 25.87 0.61
CA ASN A 305 -13.15 25.32 -0.51
C ASN A 305 -13.76 23.94 -0.21
N LYS A 306 -14.91 23.93 0.47
CA LYS A 306 -15.71 22.71 0.71
C LYS A 306 -16.15 22.01 -0.58
N ASN A 307 -16.42 22.78 -1.65
CA ASN A 307 -16.89 22.21 -2.91
C ASN A 307 -15.80 21.38 -3.61
N LEU A 308 -14.55 21.83 -3.56
CA LEU A 308 -13.40 21.06 -4.01
C LEU A 308 -13.28 19.75 -3.22
N ARG A 309 -13.32 19.80 -1.88
CA ARG A 309 -13.27 18.60 -1.03
C ARG A 309 -14.41 17.62 -1.36
N ARG A 310 -15.63 18.13 -1.62
CA ARG A 310 -16.78 17.31 -2.07
C ARG A 310 -16.57 16.71 -3.46
N SER A 311 -15.91 17.43 -4.36
CA SER A 311 -15.55 16.91 -5.69
C SER A 311 -14.57 15.76 -5.55
N ILE A 312 -13.47 15.96 -4.80
CA ILE A 312 -12.45 14.94 -4.51
C ILE A 312 -13.09 13.71 -3.88
N PHE A 313 -13.94 13.88 -2.86
CA PHE A 313 -14.67 12.77 -2.25
C PHE A 313 -15.40 11.89 -3.28
N LYS A 314 -16.06 12.50 -4.27
CA LYS A 314 -16.79 11.76 -5.31
C LYS A 314 -15.86 11.12 -6.33
N THR A 315 -14.84 11.83 -6.81
CA THR A 315 -13.93 11.34 -7.85
C THR A 315 -13.02 10.23 -7.32
N SER A 316 -12.47 10.40 -6.12
CA SER A 316 -11.67 9.40 -5.41
C SER A 316 -12.43 8.09 -5.20
N ARG A 317 -13.69 8.16 -4.73
CA ARG A 317 -14.50 6.95 -4.51
C ARG A 317 -15.00 6.27 -5.79
N ARG A 318 -15.02 6.99 -6.91
CA ARG A 318 -15.23 6.37 -8.22
C ARG A 318 -13.99 5.63 -8.71
N LEU A 319 -12.80 6.09 -8.29
CA LEU A 319 -11.53 5.46 -8.64
C LEU A 319 -11.34 4.15 -7.87
N VAL A 320 -11.58 4.17 -6.55
CA VAL A 320 -11.50 3.01 -5.66
C VAL A 320 -12.87 2.75 -5.05
N ASP A 321 -13.57 1.72 -5.55
CA ASP A 321 -14.93 1.39 -5.13
C ASP A 321 -15.01 0.40 -3.96
N SER A 322 -13.86 -0.03 -3.43
CA SER A 322 -13.73 -0.91 -2.26
C SER A 322 -14.23 -2.35 -2.44
N HIS A 323 -14.49 -2.79 -3.68
CA HIS A 323 -14.90 -4.17 -3.98
C HIS A 323 -13.74 -5.02 -4.54
N GLY A 324 -12.50 -4.54 -4.46
CA GLY A 324 -11.33 -5.24 -5.02
C GLY A 324 -11.10 -6.61 -4.39
N LEU A 325 -11.26 -6.76 -3.08
CA LEU A 325 -11.06 -8.04 -2.39
C LEU A 325 -12.09 -9.09 -2.87
N GLU A 326 -13.36 -8.72 -2.96
CA GLU A 326 -14.42 -9.61 -3.48
C GLU A 326 -14.12 -10.03 -4.92
N ARG A 327 -13.74 -9.07 -5.78
CA ARG A 327 -13.36 -9.37 -7.17
C ARG A 327 -12.22 -10.36 -7.23
N ILE A 328 -11.18 -10.16 -6.42
CA ILE A 328 -10.02 -11.05 -6.39
C ILE A 328 -10.42 -12.42 -5.88
N LEU A 329 -11.16 -12.53 -4.78
CA LEU A 329 -11.60 -13.81 -4.23
C LEU A 329 -12.46 -14.61 -5.22
N ASN A 330 -13.30 -13.95 -6.01
CA ASN A 330 -14.08 -14.60 -7.08
C ASN A 330 -13.20 -15.16 -8.22
N LEU A 331 -11.96 -14.70 -8.36
CA LEU A 331 -10.98 -15.25 -9.31
C LEU A 331 -10.23 -16.46 -8.76
N LEU A 332 -10.13 -16.56 -7.43
CA LEU A 332 -9.32 -17.58 -6.74
C LEU A 332 -10.14 -18.78 -6.24
N ASN A 333 -11.47 -18.71 -6.37
CA ASN A 333 -12.40 -19.75 -5.93
C ASN A 333 -12.62 -20.85 -6.97
#